data_AF-X0T733-F1
#
_entry.id   AF-X0T733-F1
#
_cell.length_a   1.000
_cell.length_b   1.000
_cell.length_c   1.000
_cell.angle_alpha   90.00
_cell.angle_beta   90.00
_cell.angle_gamma   90.00
#
_symmetry.space_group_name_H-M   'P 1'
#
loop_
_entity.id
_entity.type
_entity.pdbx_description
1 polymer ?
#
loop_
_entity_poly.entity_id
_entity_poly.type
_entity_poly.pdbx_seq_one_letter_code
_entity_poly.pdbx_strand_id
1 'polypeptide(L)'
;MKFVVPGKKFESMAPMCTGKGDYVSIPVGGDGLMAIVDIEDRWLLQWRWSPWRGRRNLHYYPVRGIRIGKTVFQLHMSRFICGALPGERVSHHDRNSLNCRKTNLLLNGECLLDTDRSKITKENYEDYLSVYLS
;
A
#
# COMPACT_ATOMS: atom_id res chain seq x y z
N MET A 1 40.84 -19.77 32.66
CA MET A 1 39.42 -19.34 32.79
C MET A 1 39.35 -17.84 32.60
N LYS A 2 38.79 -17.37 31.47
CA LYS A 2 38.52 -15.95 31.22
C LYS A 2 37.02 -15.83 30.97
N PHE A 3 36.36 -15.06 31.82
CA PHE A 3 34.97 -14.67 31.62
C PHE A 3 34.95 -13.52 30.62
N VAL A 4 34.23 -13.69 29.51
CA VAL A 4 33.84 -12.61 28.60
C VAL A 4 32.34 -12.75 28.38
N VAL A 5 31.57 -11.85 28.98
CA VAL A 5 30.12 -11.72 28.80
C VAL A 5 29.88 -10.85 27.55
N PRO A 6 28.85 -11.13 26.73
CA PRO A 6 28.83 -10.80 25.31
C PRO A 6 28.52 -9.33 25.04
N GLY A 7 29.15 -8.79 24.01
CA GLY A 7 28.79 -7.50 23.43
C GLY A 7 27.36 -7.52 22.90
N LYS A 8 26.45 -6.84 23.60
CA LYS A 8 25.21 -6.33 23.02
C LYS A 8 25.57 -5.30 21.96
N LYS A 9 25.49 -5.68 20.68
CA LYS A 9 25.22 -4.72 19.61
C LYS A 9 23.70 -4.71 19.40
N PHE A 10 23.04 -3.78 20.06
CA PHE A 10 21.76 -3.28 19.58
C PHE A 10 22.08 -2.18 18.57
N GLU A 11 22.15 -2.54 17.29
CA GLU A 11 21.89 -1.60 16.21
C GLU A 11 20.60 -2.04 15.54
N SER A 12 19.53 -1.44 16.06
CA SER A 12 18.20 -1.38 15.49
C SER A 12 18.23 -0.55 14.23
N MET A 13 18.22 -1.20 13.06
CA MET A 13 17.62 -0.64 11.85
C MET A 13 17.05 -1.83 11.10
N ALA A 14 15.72 -1.93 11.10
CA ALA A 14 15.02 -2.80 10.17
C ALA A 14 15.56 -2.53 8.75
N PRO A 15 15.71 -3.55 7.89
CA PRO A 15 16.17 -3.35 6.53
C PRO A 15 15.23 -2.35 5.85
N MET A 16 15.70 -1.11 5.65
CA MET A 16 15.07 -0.21 4.70
C MET A 16 15.17 -0.92 3.37
N CYS A 17 14.02 -1.34 2.86
CA CYS A 17 13.86 -2.04 1.61
C CYS A 17 14.32 -1.14 0.46
N THR A 18 15.62 -1.22 0.12
CA THR A 18 16.26 -0.40 -0.91
C THR A 18 16.02 -1.01 -2.30
N GLY A 19 14.76 -1.05 -2.72
CA GLY A 19 14.41 -1.26 -4.12
C GLY A 19 14.69 0.01 -4.93
N LYS A 20 15.79 0.02 -5.68
CA LYS A 20 15.95 0.89 -6.88
C LYS A 20 14.95 0.41 -7.94
N GLY A 21 13.67 0.69 -7.71
CA GLY A 21 12.61 0.51 -8.69
C GLY A 21 12.23 1.87 -9.26
N ASP A 22 12.19 1.98 -10.58
CA ASP A 22 11.52 3.08 -11.24
C ASP A 22 10.09 3.17 -10.69
N TYR A 23 9.63 4.40 -10.42
CA TYR A 23 8.29 4.67 -9.92
C TYR A 23 7.49 5.43 -10.97
N VAL A 24 6.18 5.35 -10.88
CA VAL A 24 5.26 6.15 -11.68
C VAL A 24 4.30 6.93 -10.78
N SER A 25 3.98 8.14 -11.20
CA SER A 25 3.02 9.00 -10.52
C SER A 25 1.64 8.84 -11.17
N ILE A 26 0.63 8.54 -10.35
CA ILE A 26 -0.76 8.37 -10.75
C ILE A 26 -1.57 9.58 -10.27
N PRO A 27 -2.31 10.28 -11.16
CA PRO A 27 -3.19 11.37 -10.76
C PRO A 27 -4.30 10.91 -9.83
N VAL A 28 -4.53 11.67 -8.75
CA VAL A 28 -5.54 11.43 -7.73
C VAL A 28 -6.48 12.64 -7.68
N GLY A 29 -7.51 12.64 -8.52
CA GLY A 29 -8.41 13.78 -8.68
C GLY A 29 -7.85 14.92 -9.55
N GLY A 30 -8.42 16.12 -9.42
CA GLY A 30 -8.12 17.28 -10.27
C GLY A 30 -7.12 18.28 -9.68
N ASP A 31 -6.82 18.19 -8.38
CA ASP A 31 -6.11 19.26 -7.65
C ASP A 31 -4.58 19.09 -7.63
N GLY A 32 -4.02 18.38 -8.61
CA GLY A 32 -2.57 18.14 -8.71
C GLY A 32 -2.01 17.11 -7.71
N LEU A 33 -2.87 16.38 -6.97
CA LEU A 33 -2.44 15.29 -6.11
C LEU A 33 -2.00 14.09 -6.94
N MET A 34 -0.83 13.54 -6.60
CA MET A 34 -0.24 12.39 -7.29
C MET A 34 0.08 11.29 -6.28
N ALA A 35 -0.34 10.06 -6.55
CA ALA A 35 0.12 8.87 -5.84
C ALA A 35 1.37 8.32 -6.52
N ILE A 36 2.35 7.86 -5.74
CA ILE A 36 3.57 7.24 -6.24
C ILE A 36 3.43 5.74 -6.08
N VAL A 37 3.62 4.97 -7.16
CA VAL A 37 3.60 3.50 -7.15
C VAL A 37 4.84 2.96 -7.84
N ASP A 38 5.17 1.69 -7.61
CA ASP A 38 6.24 1.03 -8.35
C ASP A 38 5.84 0.82 -9.82
N ILE A 39 6.80 0.80 -10.74
CA ILE A 39 6.54 0.68 -12.19
C ILE A 39 5.71 -0.55 -12.57
N GLU A 40 5.82 -1.64 -11.81
CA GLU A 40 5.05 -2.86 -12.03
C GLU A 40 3.56 -2.66 -11.78
N ASP A 41 3.17 -1.66 -10.98
CA ASP A 41 1.79 -1.30 -10.69
C ASP A 41 1.28 -0.14 -11.58
N ARG A 42 2.02 0.21 -12.65
CA ARG A 42 1.63 1.29 -13.59
C ARG A 42 0.27 1.10 -14.24
N TRP A 43 -0.19 -0.14 -14.33
CA TRP A 43 -1.48 -0.49 -14.92
C TRP A 43 -2.67 0.12 -14.15
N LEU A 44 -2.46 0.54 -12.91
CA LEU A 44 -3.43 1.31 -12.12
C LEU A 44 -3.80 2.67 -12.73
N LEU A 45 -3.01 3.19 -13.69
CA LEU A 45 -3.32 4.39 -14.48
C LEU A 45 -4.60 4.26 -15.30
N GLN A 46 -5.04 3.03 -15.59
CA GLN A 46 -6.29 2.80 -16.34
C GLN A 46 -7.54 3.21 -15.54
N TRP A 47 -7.42 3.42 -14.23
CA TRP A 47 -8.54 3.78 -13.37
C TRP A 47 -8.50 5.25 -12.96
N ARG A 48 -9.69 5.84 -12.82
CA ARG A 48 -9.86 7.14 -12.21
C ARG A 48 -9.81 7.02 -10.69
N TRP A 49 -8.74 7.56 -10.11
CA TRP A 49 -8.57 7.68 -8.66
C TRP A 49 -9.06 9.03 -8.16
N SER A 50 -9.57 9.05 -6.94
CA SER A 50 -10.06 10.24 -6.25
C SER A 50 -9.40 10.35 -4.89
N PRO A 51 -9.14 11.57 -4.41
CA PRO A 51 -8.62 11.78 -3.07
C PRO A 51 -9.75 11.55 -2.06
N TRP A 52 -9.49 10.71 -1.08
CA TRP A 52 -10.37 10.52 0.07
C TRP A 52 -9.69 10.96 1.34
N ARG A 53 -10.43 11.67 2.18
CA ARG A 53 -9.97 12.10 3.49
C ARG A 53 -11.07 11.85 4.51
N GLY A 54 -10.78 11.05 5.52
CA GLY A 54 -11.67 10.89 6.67
C GLY A 54 -11.84 12.19 7.44
N ARG A 55 -12.95 12.38 8.17
CA ARG A 55 -13.25 13.62 8.92
C ARG A 55 -12.12 14.05 9.88
N ARG A 56 -11.38 13.09 10.45
CA ARG A 56 -10.28 13.32 11.41
C ARG A 56 -8.90 13.10 10.80
N ASN A 57 -8.80 12.67 9.55
CA ASN A 57 -7.53 12.40 8.90
C ASN A 57 -7.03 13.67 8.21
N LEU A 58 -5.77 14.03 8.46
CA LEU A 58 -5.13 15.15 7.78
C LEU A 58 -4.60 14.76 6.38
N HIS A 59 -4.44 13.45 6.13
CA HIS A 59 -3.84 12.92 4.90
C HIS A 59 -4.88 12.40 3.90
N TYR A 60 -4.58 12.55 2.62
CA TYR A 60 -5.39 12.06 1.51
C TYR A 60 -4.98 10.64 1.11
N TYR A 61 -5.96 9.76 0.98
CA TYR A 61 -5.78 8.42 0.46
C TYR A 61 -6.30 8.34 -0.97
N PRO A 62 -5.55 7.75 -1.91
CA PRO A 62 -6.06 7.48 -3.24
C PRO A 62 -7.08 6.33 -3.18
N VAL A 63 -8.31 6.62 -3.58
CA VAL A 63 -9.41 5.64 -3.62
C VAL A 63 -10.11 5.61 -4.96
N ARG A 64 -10.74 4.48 -5.26
CA ARG A 64 -11.67 4.31 -6.38
C ARG A 64 -13.03 3.87 -5.84
N GLY A 65 -14.10 4.47 -6.35
CA GLY A 65 -15.45 3.99 -6.10
C GLY A 65 -15.77 2.77 -6.97
N ILE A 66 -16.25 1.69 -6.36
CA ILE A 66 -16.75 0.49 -7.03
C ILE A 66 -18.23 0.37 -6.70
N ARG A 67 -19.08 0.38 -7.72
CA ARG A 67 -20.53 0.28 -7.54
C ARG A 67 -20.97 -1.17 -7.62
N ILE A 68 -21.62 -1.65 -6.56
CA ILE A 68 -22.27 -2.97 -6.51
C ILE A 68 -23.74 -2.73 -6.17
N GLY A 69 -24.62 -2.93 -7.15
CA GLY A 69 -26.03 -2.60 -7.02
C GLY A 69 -26.27 -1.12 -6.66
N LYS A 70 -26.86 -0.90 -5.47
CA LYS A 70 -27.15 0.44 -4.93
C LYS A 70 -26.03 1.01 -4.06
N THR A 71 -25.01 0.21 -3.74
CA THR A 71 -23.94 0.57 -2.81
C THR A 71 -22.67 0.93 -3.57
N VAL A 72 -21.93 1.93 -3.07
CA VAL A 72 -20.60 2.27 -3.58
C VAL A 72 -19.57 1.94 -2.52
N PHE A 73 -18.67 1.02 -2.85
CA PHE A 73 -17.54 0.62 -2.04
C PHE A 73 -16.31 1.45 -2.40
N GLN A 74 -15.45 1.70 -1.41
CA GLN A 74 -14.19 2.40 -1.61
C GLN A 74 -13.04 1.41 -1.64
N LEU A 75 -12.39 1.30 -2.79
CA LEU A 75 -11.15 0.57 -2.95
C LEU A 75 -9.98 1.52 -2.71
N HIS A 76 -9.20 1.28 -1.65
CA HIS A 76 -7.98 2.03 -1.36
C HIS A 76 -6.81 1.46 -2.16
N MET A 77 -6.03 2.32 -2.82
CA MET A 77 -4.87 1.89 -3.62
C MET A 77 -3.85 1.11 -2.80
N SER A 78 -3.53 1.58 -1.59
CA SER A 78 -2.57 0.92 -0.70
C SER A 78 -3.04 -0.48 -0.28
N ARG A 79 -4.32 -0.64 0.06
CA ARG A 79 -4.91 -1.95 0.38
C ARG A 79 -4.86 -2.88 -0.81
N PHE A 80 -5.19 -2.35 -1.98
CA PHE A 80 -5.15 -3.07 -3.23
C PHE A 80 -3.73 -3.59 -3.54
N ILE A 81 -2.72 -2.72 -3.52
CA ILE A 81 -1.33 -3.11 -3.78
C ILE A 81 -0.85 -4.19 -2.81
N CYS A 82 -1.30 -4.14 -1.54
CA CYS A 82 -0.95 -5.12 -0.53
C CYS A 82 -1.71 -6.46 -0.59
N GLY A 83 -2.74 -6.62 -1.42
CA GLY A 83 -3.61 -7.80 -1.30
C GLY A 83 -4.37 -7.85 0.03
N ALA A 84 -4.65 -6.69 0.65
CA ALA A 84 -5.15 -6.64 2.02
C ALA A 84 -6.62 -7.07 2.11
N LEU A 85 -6.86 -8.14 2.86
CA LEU A 85 -8.17 -8.71 3.13
C LEU A 85 -8.97 -7.86 4.13
N PRO A 86 -10.30 -8.03 4.20
CA PRO A 86 -11.12 -7.40 5.24
C PRO A 86 -10.53 -7.66 6.64
N GLY A 87 -10.45 -6.60 7.46
CA GLY A 87 -9.87 -6.66 8.81
C GLY A 87 -8.36 -6.40 8.89
N GLU A 88 -7.62 -6.53 7.80
CA GLU A 88 -6.17 -6.28 7.80
C GLU A 88 -5.86 -4.79 7.76
N ARG A 89 -4.78 -4.37 8.41
CA ARG A 89 -4.38 -2.97 8.49
C ARG A 89 -3.24 -2.69 7.51
N VAL A 90 -3.41 -1.67 6.67
CA VAL A 90 -2.32 -1.15 5.83
C VAL A 90 -1.87 0.21 6.34
N SER A 91 -0.56 0.39 6.52
CA SER A 91 0.08 1.65 6.91
C SER A 91 1.28 1.98 6.03
N HIS A 92 1.84 3.17 6.19
CA HIS A 92 2.95 3.69 5.39
C HIS A 92 4.14 4.00 6.30
N HIS A 93 5.37 3.61 5.91
CA HIS A 93 6.59 3.88 6.67
C HIS A 93 6.84 5.38 6.82
N ASP A 94 6.73 6.13 5.73
CA ASP A 94 7.00 7.58 5.67
C ASP A 94 5.81 8.45 6.13
N ARG A 95 4.69 7.83 6.52
CA ARG A 95 3.42 8.50 6.87
C ARG A 95 2.81 9.33 5.74
N ASN A 96 3.28 9.16 4.50
CA ASN A 96 2.69 9.75 3.31
C ASN A 96 1.76 8.74 2.63
N SER A 97 0.46 8.93 2.80
CA SER A 97 -0.58 8.05 2.23
C SER A 97 -0.70 8.10 0.70
N LEU A 98 0.02 9.00 0.04
CA LEU A 98 0.15 9.04 -1.42
C LEU A 98 1.37 8.26 -1.92
N ASN A 99 2.32 7.89 -1.04
CA ASN A 99 3.46 7.06 -1.43
C ASN A 99 3.09 5.57 -1.30
N CYS A 100 2.42 5.05 -2.31
CA CYS A 100 1.92 3.67 -2.35
C CYS A 100 2.93 2.65 -2.91
N ARG A 101 4.22 2.96 -2.89
CA ARG A 101 5.27 1.98 -3.25
C ARG A 101 5.30 0.83 -2.26
N LYS A 102 5.51 -0.40 -2.74
CA LYS A 102 5.54 -1.64 -1.93
C LYS A 102 6.57 -1.57 -0.80
N THR A 103 7.72 -0.94 -1.08
CA THR A 103 8.78 -0.64 -0.11
C THR A 103 8.34 0.29 1.03
N ASN A 104 7.30 1.10 0.82
CA ASN A 104 6.76 2.03 1.81
C ASN A 104 5.50 1.48 2.52
N LEU A 105 4.92 0.38 2.03
CA LEU A 105 3.68 -0.19 2.56
C LEU A 105 3.95 -1.27 3.62
N LEU A 106 3.16 -1.19 4.68
CA LEU A 106 3.15 -2.12 5.81
C LEU A 106 1.79 -2.83 5.87
N LEU A 107 1.78 -4.15 5.85
CA LEU A 107 0.60 -4.98 6.10
C LEU A 107 0.67 -5.53 7.52
N ASN A 108 -0.32 -5.19 8.36
CA ASN A 108 -0.33 -5.50 9.80
C ASN A 108 0.94 -5.11 10.57
N GLY A 109 1.71 -4.14 10.04
CA GLY A 109 2.97 -3.68 10.62
C GLY A 109 4.21 -4.36 10.04
N GLU A 110 4.06 -5.33 9.14
CA GLU A 110 5.15 -6.02 8.45
C GLU A 110 5.33 -5.46 7.04
N CYS A 111 6.57 -5.42 6.54
CA CYS A 111 6.85 -4.86 5.22
C CYS A 111 6.29 -5.78 4.13
N LEU A 112 5.64 -5.19 3.11
CA LEU A 112 5.00 -5.97 2.06
C LEU A 112 5.98 -6.85 1.27
N LEU A 113 7.25 -6.42 1.13
CA LEU A 113 8.27 -7.22 0.45
C LEU A 113 8.58 -8.54 1.17
N ASP A 114 8.33 -8.61 2.48
CA ASP A 114 8.57 -9.80 3.29
C ASP A 114 7.37 -10.76 3.25
N THR A 115 6.26 -10.38 2.60
CA THR A 115 5.05 -11.20 2.52
C THR A 115 4.96 -11.94 1.19
N ASP A 116 4.69 -13.24 1.25
CA ASP A 116 4.45 -14.10 0.07
C ASP A 116 3.04 -13.88 -0.54
N ARG A 117 2.39 -12.76 -0.18
CA ARG A 117 1.11 -12.34 -0.76
C ARG A 117 1.39 -11.61 -2.06
N SER A 118 1.85 -12.41 -3.01
CA SER A 118 2.16 -12.04 -4.38
C SER A 118 1.08 -11.16 -5.00
N LYS A 119 1.44 -9.88 -5.17
CA LYS A 119 1.05 -8.93 -6.22
C LYS A 119 -0.36 -9.16 -6.79
N ILE A 120 -1.33 -8.35 -6.35
CA ILE A 120 -2.53 -8.22 -7.16
C ILE A 120 -2.11 -7.71 -8.55
N THR A 121 -2.50 -8.44 -9.56
CA THR A 121 -2.25 -8.17 -10.97
C THR A 121 -3.55 -7.76 -11.64
N LYS A 122 -3.47 -7.44 -12.94
CA LYS A 122 -4.68 -7.17 -13.72
C LYS A 122 -5.52 -8.44 -13.85
N GLU A 123 -4.88 -9.60 -13.85
CA GLU A 123 -5.47 -10.91 -14.12
C GLU A 123 -6.27 -11.45 -12.92
N ASN A 124 -5.82 -11.20 -11.69
CA ASN A 124 -6.47 -11.71 -10.45
C ASN A 124 -7.29 -10.64 -9.70
N TYR A 125 -7.53 -9.49 -10.34
CA TYR A 125 -8.27 -8.37 -9.76
C TYR A 125 -9.71 -8.74 -9.35
N GLU A 126 -10.44 -9.45 -10.20
CA GLU A 126 -11.83 -9.82 -9.93
C GLU A 126 -11.94 -10.80 -8.76
N ASP A 127 -10.99 -11.75 -8.66
CA ASP A 127 -10.92 -12.69 -7.55
C ASP A 127 -10.70 -11.95 -6.23
N TYR A 128 -9.76 -10.99 -6.20
CA TYR A 128 -9.57 -10.15 -5.03
C TYR A 128 -10.81 -9.34 -4.68
N LEU A 129 -11.49 -8.74 -5.67
CA LEU A 129 -12.70 -7.97 -5.41
C LEU A 129 -13.81 -8.82 -4.79
N SER A 130 -13.96 -10.07 -5.24
CA SER A 130 -14.97 -10.98 -4.69
C SER A 130 -14.80 -11.20 -3.18
N VAL A 131 -13.55 -11.31 -2.71
CA VAL A 131 -13.20 -11.49 -1.29
C VAL A 131 -13.22 -10.17 -0.53
N TYR A 132 -12.80 -9.08 -1.18
CA TYR A 132 -12.75 -7.76 -0.54
C TYR A 132 -14.16 -7.20 -0.27
N LEU A 133 -15.13 -7.59 -1.10
CA LEU A 133 -16.50 -7.06 -1.08
C LEU A 133 -17.52 -8.02 -0.47
N SER A 134 -17.10 -9.23 -0.05
CA SER A 134 -17.91 -10.20 0.70
C SER A 134 -18.07 -9.79 2.16
#